data_AF-A0A1J3FN61-F1
#
_entry.id   AF-A0A1J3FN61-F1
#
_cell.length_a   1.000
_cell.length_b   1.000
_cell.length_c   1.000
_cell.angle_alpha   90.00
_cell.angle_beta   90.00
_cell.angle_gamma   90.00
#
_symmetry.space_group_name_H-M   'P 1'
#
loop_
_entity.id
_entity.type
_entity.pdbx_description
1 polymer ?
#
loop_
_entity_poly.entity_id
_entity_poly.type
_entity_poly.pdbx_seq_one_letter_code
_entity_poly.pdbx_strand_id
1 'polypeptide(L)'
;GNAGFDGQRLGGLKRLGRTAIRAAGHNARSVNRPYGGALSASSLRDRILTAFISEEVKEVKVQLALKEAEDRKKGTGAAKKDTKKKGGNQAAKNGPK
;
A
#
# COMPACT_ATOMS: atom_id res chain seq x y z
N GLY A 1 -17.93 27.21 0.70
CA GLY A 1 -17.85 26.90 -0.74
C GLY A 1 -17.64 25.41 -0.90
N ASN A 2 -18.12 24.81 -1.99
CA ASN A 2 -18.05 23.36 -2.20
C ASN A 2 -16.61 22.94 -2.59
N ALA A 3 -15.74 22.87 -1.59
CA ALA A 3 -14.44 22.22 -1.68
C ALA A 3 -14.63 20.72 -1.38
N GLY A 4 -13.93 19.86 -2.10
CA GLY A 4 -13.84 18.45 -1.77
C GLY A 4 -13.04 18.22 -0.50
N PHE A 5 -12.99 16.96 -0.04
CA PHE A 5 -12.17 16.56 1.12
C PHE A 5 -10.67 16.79 0.89
N ASP A 6 -10.25 16.87 -0.37
CA ASP A 6 -8.91 17.21 -0.84
C ASP A 6 -8.62 18.72 -0.84
N GLY A 7 -9.56 19.55 -0.35
CA GLY A 7 -9.45 21.00 -0.35
C GLY A 7 -9.56 21.64 -1.75
N GLN A 8 -9.67 20.82 -2.78
CA GLN A 8 -9.77 21.27 -4.16
C GLN A 8 -11.21 21.60 -4.52
N ARG A 9 -11.39 22.53 -5.46
CA ARG A 9 -12.72 22.86 -5.96
C ARG A 9 -13.24 21.75 -6.85
N LEU A 10 -14.46 21.29 -6.59
CA LEU A 10 -15.08 20.24 -7.40
C LEU A 10 -15.64 20.81 -8.71
N GLY A 11 -15.07 20.38 -9.83
CA GLY A 11 -15.56 20.71 -11.17
C GLY A 11 -16.94 20.12 -11.44
N GLY A 12 -17.80 20.88 -12.15
CA GLY A 12 -19.16 20.49 -12.49
C GLY A 12 -20.21 20.75 -11.39
N LEU A 13 -19.80 21.17 -10.19
CA LEU A 13 -20.71 21.45 -9.08
C LEU A 13 -20.96 22.95 -8.89
N LYS A 14 -22.23 23.30 -8.67
CA LYS A 14 -22.65 24.67 -8.43
C LYS A 14 -22.15 25.12 -7.05
N ARG A 15 -21.68 26.36 -6.91
CA ARG A 15 -21.31 26.91 -5.59
C ARG A 15 -22.58 27.32 -4.88
N LEU A 16 -22.99 26.54 -3.89
CA LEU A 16 -24.21 26.77 -3.13
C LEU A 16 -23.87 27.05 -1.67
N GLY A 17 -24.68 27.89 -1.03
CA GLY A 17 -24.67 28.07 0.41
C GLY A 17 -25.33 26.89 1.13
N ARG A 18 -25.12 26.79 2.44
CA ARG A 18 -25.61 25.66 3.26
C ARG A 18 -27.11 25.45 3.15
N THR A 19 -27.90 26.52 3.19
CA THR A 19 -29.37 26.48 3.06
C THR A 19 -29.80 26.08 1.64
N ALA A 20 -29.14 26.61 0.62
CA ALA A 20 -29.43 26.33 -0.78
C ALA A 20 -29.08 24.89 -1.20
N ILE A 21 -28.11 24.24 -0.56
CA ILE A 21 -27.75 22.83 -0.86
C ILE A 21 -28.93 21.89 -0.61
N ARG A 22 -29.78 22.14 0.40
CA ARG A 22 -30.93 21.27 0.68
C ARG A 22 -32.02 21.39 -0.40
N ALA A 23 -32.22 22.59 -0.93
CA ALA A 23 -33.20 22.87 -1.96
C ALA A 23 -32.70 22.53 -3.38
N ALA A 24 -31.38 22.41 -3.57
CA ALA A 24 -30.80 22.14 -4.88
C ALA A 24 -31.02 20.69 -5.32
N GLY A 25 -31.30 20.54 -6.63
CA GLY A 25 -31.42 19.23 -7.27
C GLY A 25 -30.15 18.39 -7.19
N HIS A 26 -30.32 17.08 -7.39
CA HIS A 26 -29.23 16.10 -7.29
C HIS A 26 -28.06 16.40 -8.24
N ASN A 27 -28.36 16.87 -9.46
CA ASN A 27 -27.38 17.25 -10.48
C ASN A 27 -26.48 18.42 -10.05
N ALA A 28 -26.94 19.30 -9.17
CA ALA A 28 -26.16 20.42 -8.67
C ALA A 28 -25.27 20.04 -7.47
N ARG A 29 -25.47 18.84 -6.92
CA ARG A 29 -24.82 18.32 -5.70
C ARG A 29 -23.90 17.13 -5.95
N SER A 30 -24.01 16.48 -7.11
CA SER A 30 -23.23 15.30 -7.48
C SER A 30 -22.64 15.40 -8.89
N VAL A 31 -21.65 14.57 -9.18
CA VAL A 31 -21.15 14.29 -10.52
C VAL A 31 -21.24 12.79 -10.74
N ASN A 32 -21.53 12.35 -11.97
CA ASN A 32 -21.69 10.94 -12.32
C ASN A 32 -20.34 10.19 -12.37
N ARG A 33 -19.69 10.05 -11.21
CA ARG A 33 -18.47 9.25 -10.98
C ARG A 33 -18.39 8.85 -9.51
N PRO A 34 -17.62 7.80 -9.16
CA PRO A 34 -17.32 7.49 -7.76
C PRO A 34 -16.77 8.71 -7.03
N TYR A 35 -17.26 8.96 -5.81
CA TYR A 35 -16.87 10.12 -5.00
C TYR A 35 -17.07 11.49 -5.67
N GLY A 36 -17.97 11.62 -6.66
CA GLY A 36 -18.13 12.83 -7.49
C GLY A 36 -18.56 14.11 -6.77
N GLY A 37 -19.14 14.01 -5.58
CA GLY A 37 -19.46 15.15 -4.70
C GLY A 37 -18.46 15.38 -3.56
N ALA A 38 -17.41 14.57 -3.49
CA ALA A 38 -16.51 14.49 -2.35
C ALA A 38 -15.04 14.72 -2.74
N LEU A 39 -14.61 14.25 -3.90
CA LEU A 39 -13.22 14.31 -4.36
C LEU A 39 -13.12 14.93 -5.76
N SER A 40 -12.03 15.65 -5.99
CA SER A 40 -11.64 16.04 -7.35
C SER A 40 -11.31 14.82 -8.21
N ALA A 41 -11.30 15.03 -9.53
CA ALA A 41 -10.96 13.96 -10.47
C ALA A 41 -9.50 13.52 -10.34
N SER A 42 -8.57 14.43 -10.02
CA SER A 42 -7.16 14.10 -9.79
C SER A 42 -7.00 13.23 -8.55
N SER A 43 -7.54 13.66 -7.41
CA SER A 43 -7.43 12.87 -6.17
C SER A 43 -8.14 11.52 -6.26
N LEU A 44 -9.21 11.41 -7.05
CA LEU A 44 -9.83 10.11 -7.33
C LEU A 44 -8.89 9.19 -8.13
N ARG A 45 -8.20 9.71 -9.16
CA ARG A 45 -7.23 8.94 -9.94
C ARG A 45 -6.12 8.42 -9.03
N ASP A 46 -5.52 9.29 -8.22
CA ASP A 46 -4.42 8.91 -7.33
C ASP A 46 -4.84 7.80 -6.36
N ARG A 47 -6.06 7.86 -5.83
CA ARG A 47 -6.62 6.78 -4.98
C ARG A 47 -6.79 5.47 -5.73
N ILE A 48 -7.30 5.50 -6.96
CA ILE A 48 -7.48 4.30 -7.77
C ILE A 48 -6.12 3.66 -8.05
N LEU A 49 -5.13 4.46 -8.50
CA LEU A 49 -3.79 3.96 -8.80
C LEU A 49 -3.10 3.41 -7.54
N THR A 50 -3.16 4.15 -6.43
CA THR A 50 -2.53 3.74 -5.17
C THR A 50 -3.17 2.46 -4.63
N ALA A 51 -4.50 2.39 -4.63
CA ALA A 51 -5.21 1.19 -4.19
C ALA A 51 -4.81 -0.02 -5.03
N PHE A 52 -4.87 0.11 -6.36
CA PHE A 52 -4.48 -0.94 -7.29
C PHE A 52 -3.05 -1.44 -7.04
N ILE A 53 -2.06 -0.55 -7.12
CA ILE A 53 -0.65 -0.92 -6.93
C ILE A 53 -0.42 -1.51 -5.53
N SER A 54 -1.07 -0.96 -4.50
CA SER A 54 -0.91 -1.48 -3.14
C SER A 54 -1.44 -2.89 -2.98
N GLU A 55 -2.54 -3.24 -3.66
CA GLU A 55 -3.08 -4.61 -3.67
C GLU A 55 -2.16 -5.55 -4.44
N GLU A 56 -1.71 -5.16 -5.64
CA GLU A 56 -0.76 -5.97 -6.42
C GLU A 56 0.53 -6.28 -5.64
N VAL A 57 1.08 -5.28 -4.95
CA VAL A 57 2.27 -5.47 -4.11
C VAL A 57 1.99 -6.38 -2.91
N LYS A 58 0.80 -6.35 -2.32
CA LYS A 58 0.43 -7.27 -1.23
C LYS A 58 0.38 -8.71 -1.74
N GLU A 59 -0.24 -8.95 -2.89
CA GLU A 59 -0.31 -10.29 -3.47
C GLU A 59 1.07 -10.85 -3.82
N VAL A 60 1.92 -10.02 -4.44
CA VAL A 60 3.31 -10.42 -4.76
C VAL A 60 4.09 -10.77 -3.49
N LYS A 61 3.94 -10.00 -2.41
CA LYS A 61 4.60 -10.29 -1.12
C LYS A 61 4.12 -11.62 -0.52
N VAL A 62 2.82 -11.91 -0.58
CA VAL A 62 2.27 -13.19 -0.11
C VAL A 62 2.83 -14.34 -0.94
N GLN A 63 2.86 -14.22 -2.27
CA GLN A 63 3.39 -15.26 -3.15
C GLN A 63 4.89 -15.51 -2.94
N LEU A 64 5.71 -14.47 -2.74
CA LEU A 64 7.13 -14.60 -2.43
C LEU A 64 7.34 -15.34 -1.10
N ALA A 65 6.60 -14.97 -0.06
CA ALA A 65 6.68 -15.65 1.24
C ALA A 65 6.30 -17.13 1.16
N LEU A 66 5.30 -17.49 0.35
CA LEU A 66 4.92 -18.88 0.11
C LEU A 66 6.01 -19.67 -0.61
N LYS A 67 6.63 -19.10 -1.66
CA LYS A 67 7.74 -19.74 -2.38
C LYS A 67 8.94 -19.98 -1.46
N GLU A 68 9.33 -18.98 -0.68
CA GLU A 68 10.41 -19.14 0.30
C GLU A 68 10.11 -20.22 1.35
N ALA A 69 8.86 -20.33 1.81
CA ALA A 69 8.46 -21.37 2.76
C ALA A 69 8.56 -22.78 2.13
N GLU A 70 8.17 -22.92 0.86
CA GLU A 70 8.31 -24.18 0.12
C GLU A 70 9.77 -24.55 -0.15
N ASP A 71 10.61 -23.57 -0.51
CA ASP A 71 12.04 -23.79 -0.75
C ASP A 71 12.78 -24.19 0.53
N ARG A 72 12.42 -23.60 1.69
CA ARG A 72 12.97 -24.03 2.99
C ARG A 72 12.57 -25.46 3.33
N LYS A 73 11.33 -25.88 3.07
CA LYS A 73 10.88 -27.26 3.28
C LYS A 73 11.68 -28.24 2.39
N LYS A 74 11.91 -27.89 1.13
CA LYS A 74 12.70 -28.70 0.19
C LYS A 74 14.20 -28.75 0.56
N GLY A 75 14.76 -27.65 1.05
CA GLY A 75 16.16 -27.56 1.49
C GLY A 75 16.50 -28.34 2.77
N THR A 76 15.50 -28.67 3.61
CA THR A 76 15.73 -29.46 4.84
C THR A 76 15.94 -30.97 4.61
N GLY A 77 15.86 -31.47 3.38
CA GLY A 77 16.14 -32.87 3.03
C GLY A 77 17.63 -33.25 2.88
N ALA A 78 18.55 -32.29 2.80
CA ALA A 78 19.95 -32.57 2.43
C ALA A 78 21.02 -32.19 3.47
N ALA A 79 20.66 -31.64 4.65
CA ALA A 79 21.63 -31.09 5.61
C ALA A 79 21.67 -31.80 6.99
N LYS A 80 21.48 -33.12 7.04
CA LYS A 80 21.76 -33.94 8.23
C LYS A 80 22.67 -35.13 7.91
N LYS A 81 23.88 -34.86 7.45
CA LYS A 81 25.00 -35.80 7.56
C LYS A 81 26.30 -35.01 7.53
N ASP A 82 26.67 -34.43 8.68
CA ASP A 82 28.07 -34.21 9.07
C ASP A 82 28.12 -33.84 10.56
N THR A 83 28.01 -34.90 11.36
CA THR A 83 28.36 -34.89 12.77
C THR A 83 29.87 -34.75 12.94
N LYS A 84 30.28 -33.78 13.78
CA LYS A 84 31.34 -33.96 14.79
C LYS A 84 32.77 -34.24 14.27
N LYS A 85 33.57 -33.18 14.07
CA LYS A 85 35.03 -33.24 14.35
C LYS A 85 35.64 -31.87 14.68
N LYS A 86 36.01 -31.72 15.97
CA LYS A 86 37.06 -30.86 16.58
C LYS A 86 36.92 -29.33 16.36
N GLY A 87 36.77 -28.47 17.36
CA GLY A 87 37.46 -28.42 18.66
C GLY A 87 38.86 -27.83 18.49
N GLY A 88 39.03 -26.51 18.73
CA GLY A 88 40.37 -25.87 18.72
C GLY A 88 40.39 -24.34 18.64
N ASN A 89 40.26 -23.70 19.82
CA ASN A 89 40.93 -22.48 20.30
C ASN A 89 41.53 -21.47 19.28
N GLN A 90 41.07 -20.21 19.31
CA GLN A 90 41.88 -19.06 18.89
C GLN A 90 41.94 -18.03 20.02
N ALA A 91 43.03 -18.13 20.80
CA ALA A 91 43.53 -17.10 21.67
C ALA A 91 44.78 -16.47 21.04
N ALA A 92 44.89 -15.15 21.20
CA ALA A 92 46.06 -14.29 21.04
C ALA A 92 46.48 -13.80 19.63
N LYS A 93 46.90 -12.51 19.64
CA LYS A 93 47.68 -11.70 18.66
C LYS A 93 46.82 -10.62 17.97
N ASN A 94 46.96 -9.30 18.19
CA ASN A 94 48.07 -8.47 18.67
C ASN A 94 47.58 -7.14 19.28
N GLY A 95 48.39 -6.57 20.19
CA GLY A 95 48.18 -5.30 20.91
C GLY A 95 48.48 -4.02 20.11
N PRO A 96 48.44 -2.84 20.77
CA PRO A 96 48.19 -1.54 20.16
C PRO A 96 49.44 -0.91 19.52
N LYS A 97 49.21 -0.09 18.50
CA LYS A 97 50.11 1.02 18.15
C LYS A 97 49.38 2.34 18.38
#